data_AF-A0A965VHU2-F1
#
_entry.id   AF-A0A965VHU2-F1
#
_cell.length_a   1.000
_cell.length_b   1.000
_cell.length_c   1.000
_cell.angle_alpha   90.00
_cell.angle_beta   90.00
_cell.angle_gamma   90.00
#
_symmetry.space_group_name_H-M   'P 1'
#
loop_
_entity.id
_entity.type
_entity.pdbx_description
1 polymer ?
#
loop_
_entity_poly.entity_id
_entity_poly.type
_entity_poly.pdbx_seq_one_letter_code
_entity_poly.pdbx_strand_id
1 'polypeptide(L)' 'EALCFWMKNTLIPLSIAFLQDDGTILNIEEMKPLKLDSHCSIRPARYALEMNAGWFAKRGLKPGDRITGDIFK' A
#
# COMPACT_ATOMS: atom_id res chain seq x y z
N GLU A 1 -10.91 2.49 -9.94
CA GLU A 1 -10.21 1.44 -10.71
C GLU A 1 -9.08 0.86 -9.86
N ALA A 2 -8.37 -0.16 -10.33
CA ALA A 2 -7.17 -0.63 -9.64
C ALA A 2 -6.05 0.41 -9.73
N LEU A 3 -5.32 0.61 -8.64
CA LEU A 3 -4.14 1.47 -8.61
C LEU A 3 -2.90 0.59 -8.74
N CYS A 4 -1.95 1.00 -9.57
CA CYS A 4 -0.70 0.27 -9.79
C CYS A 4 0.50 1.21 -9.65
N PHE A 5 1.54 0.76 -8.95
CA PHE A 5 2.76 1.51 -8.65
C PHE A 5 4.00 0.71 -9.01
N TRP A 6 5.11 1.42 -9.15
CA TRP A 6 6.46 0.88 -9.34
C TRP A 6 7.44 1.64 -8.45
N MET A 7 8.72 1.25 -8.48
CA MET A 7 9.80 1.87 -7.70
C MET A 7 10.82 2.59 -8.58
N LYS A 8 10.42 3.11 -9.75
CA LYS A 8 11.31 3.87 -10.63
C LYS A 8 11.92 5.05 -9.88
N ASN A 9 13.24 5.06 -9.74
CA ASN A 9 14.00 6.08 -9.02
C ASN A 9 13.71 6.18 -7.51
N THR A 10 13.04 5.18 -6.92
CA THR A 10 12.86 5.10 -5.46
C THR A 10 14.01 4.30 -4.85
N LEU A 11 14.82 4.96 -4.01
CA LEU A 11 16.08 4.41 -3.48
C LEU A 11 15.93 3.64 -2.16
N ILE A 12 14.84 3.86 -1.43
CA ILE A 12 14.55 3.17 -0.17
C ILE A 12 13.53 2.05 -0.40
N PRO A 13 13.64 0.90 0.28
CA PRO A 13 12.65 -0.16 0.18
C PRO A 13 11.38 0.25 0.91
N LEU A 14 10.23 0.03 0.27
CA LEU A 14 8.92 0.44 0.77
C LEU A 14 7.96 -0.75 0.84
N SER A 15 7.00 -0.66 1.75
CA SER A 15 5.74 -1.41 1.70
C SER A 15 4.64 -0.46 1.25
N ILE A 16 3.72 -0.92 0.42
CA ILE A 16 2.53 -0.15 0.03
C ILE A 16 1.27 -0.89 0.46
N ALA A 17 0.37 -0.20 1.16
CA ALA A 17 -0.97 -0.69 1.45
C ALA A 17 -2.00 0.03 0.55
N PHE A 18 -2.79 -0.74 -0.18
CA PHE A 18 -3.89 -0.20 -0.99
C PHE A 18 -5.16 -0.16 -0.14
N LEU A 19 -5.85 0.97 -0.13
CA LEU A 19 -6.98 1.21 0.78
C LEU A 19 -8.27 1.53 0.03
N GLN A 20 -9.39 1.08 0.58
CA GLN A 20 -10.73 1.53 0.21
C GLN A 20 -10.98 2.98 0.70
N ASP A 21 -12.10 3.56 0.28
CA ASP A 21 -12.57 4.88 0.71
C ASP A 21 -12.73 5.01 2.22
N ASP A 22 -13.09 3.92 2.89
CA ASP A 22 -13.26 3.84 4.34
C ASP A 22 -11.94 3.59 5.09
N GLY A 23 -10.82 3.38 4.39
CA GLY A 23 -9.51 3.09 4.98
C GLY A 23 -9.23 1.60 5.20
N THR A 24 -10.11 0.70 4.77
CA THR A 24 -9.87 -0.76 4.81
C THR A 24 -8.72 -1.14 3.87
N ILE A 25 -7.76 -1.90 4.40
CA ILE A 25 -6.62 -2.41 3.63
C ILE A 25 -7.08 -3.54 2.71
N LEU A 26 -6.92 -3.37 1.40
CA LEU A 26 -7.21 -4.38 0.38
C LEU A 26 -6.08 -5.41 0.25
N ASN A 27 -4.85 -4.93 0.08
CA ASN A 27 -3.64 -5.73 0.03
C ASN A 27 -2.42 -4.88 0.40
N ILE A 28 -1.35 -5.57 0.77
CA ILE A 28 -0.06 -4.97 1.10
C ILE A 28 0.99 -5.65 0.24
N GLU A 29 1.86 -4.86 -0.39
CA GLU A 29 2.95 -5.33 -1.26
C GLU A 29 4.29 -4.81 -0.73
N GLU A 30 5.32 -5.65 -0.75
CA GLU A 30 6.70 -5.24 -0.46
C GLU A 30 7.40 -4.91 -1.78
N MET A 31 7.98 -3.72 -1.85
CA MET A 31 8.51 -3.16 -3.09
C MET A 31 10.01 -2.90 -2.97
N LYS A 32 10.77 -3.43 -3.94
CA LYS A 32 12.23 -3.31 -3.97
C LYS A 32 12.65 -2.02 -4.70
N PRO A 33 13.70 -1.31 -4.22
CA PRO A 33 14.20 -0.11 -4.87
C PRO A 33 14.51 -0.30 -6.35
N LEU A 34 14.30 0.76 -7.14
CA LEU A 34 14.65 0.85 -8.56
C LEU A 34 13.98 -0.17 -9.49
N LYS A 35 12.99 -0.92 -9.02
CA LYS A 35 12.27 -1.89 -9.84
C LYS A 35 11.06 -1.29 -10.55
N LEU A 36 10.72 -1.89 -11.70
CA LEU A 36 9.64 -1.45 -12.59
C LEU A 36 8.51 -2.47 -12.68
N ASP A 37 8.55 -3.55 -11.91
CA ASP A 37 7.41 -4.44 -11.75
C ASP A 37 6.23 -3.69 -11.14
N SER A 38 5.05 -4.04 -11.61
CA SER A 38 3.81 -3.37 -11.23
C SER A 38 3.25 -4.02 -9.99
N HIS A 39 3.13 -3.25 -8.91
CA HIS A 39 2.43 -3.63 -7.69
C HIS A 39 1.05 -3.00 -7.72
N CYS A 40 0.00 -3.82 -7.76
CA CYS A 40 -1.36 -3.35 -7.98
C CYS A 40 -2.27 -3.66 -6.81
N SER A 41 -3.30 -2.83 -6.63
CA SER A 41 -4.41 -3.17 -5.77
C SER A 41 -5.18 -4.36 -6.34
N ILE A 42 -5.56 -5.31 -5.49
CA ILE A 42 -6.28 -6.52 -5.94
C ILE A 42 -7.69 -6.24 -6.46
N ARG A 43 -8.25 -5.07 -6.11
CA ARG A 43 -9.58 -4.57 -6.47
C ARG A 43 -9.51 -3.03 -6.55
N PRO A 44 -10.56 -2.33 -7.01
CA PRO A 44 -10.55 -0.87 -7.05
C PRO A 44 -10.19 -0.26 -5.69
N ALA A 45 -9.15 0.58 -5.68
CA ALA A 45 -8.65 1.25 -4.49
C ALA A 45 -8.87 2.77 -4.61
N ARG A 46 -9.03 3.44 -3.47
CA ARG A 46 -9.13 4.89 -3.40
C ARG A 46 -7.80 5.54 -3.04
N TYR A 47 -7.04 4.89 -2.15
CA TYR A 47 -5.78 5.41 -1.63
C TYR A 47 -4.68 4.35 -1.70
N ALA A 48 -3.44 4.80 -1.64
CA ALA A 48 -2.28 3.98 -1.40
C ALA A 48 -1.39 4.65 -0.34
N LEU A 49 -0.95 3.87 0.66
CA LEU A 49 -0.13 4.34 1.77
C LEU A 49 1.24 3.66 1.71
N GLU A 50 2.27 4.42 1.37
CA GLU A 50 3.66 3.95 1.33
C GLU A 50 4.35 4.18 2.68
N MET A 51 4.92 3.12 3.23
CA MET A 51 5.71 3.13 4.46
C MET A 51 7.06 2.44 4.20
N ASN A 52 8.04 2.60 5.08
CA ASN A 52 9.29 1.85 4.99
C ASN A 52 9.03 0.33 4.99
N ALA A 53 9.82 -0.43 4.23
CA ALA A 53 9.65 -1.89 4.11
C ALA A 53 9.51 -2.60 5.47
N GLY A 54 8.54 -3.52 5.54
CA GLY A 54 8.16 -4.26 6.74
C GLY A 54 7.44 -3.47 7.83
N TRP A 55 7.09 -2.19 7.62
CA TRP A 55 6.41 -1.38 8.65
C TRP A 55 5.04 -1.95 9.04
N PHE A 56 4.23 -2.36 8.06
CA PHE A 56 2.91 -2.93 8.32
C PHE A 56 2.98 -4.24 9.11
N ALA A 57 3.89 -5.15 8.69
CA ALA A 57 4.12 -6.41 9.39
C ALA A 57 4.56 -6.18 10.85
N LYS A 58 5.46 -5.22 11.11
CA LYS A 58 5.88 -4.84 12.47
C LYS A 58 4.74 -4.30 13.33
N ARG A 59 3.72 -3.68 12.71
CA ARG A 59 2.51 -3.19 13.38
C ARG A 59 1.39 -4.23 13.46
N GLY A 60 1.59 -5.42 12.89
CA GLY A 60 0.57 -6.47 12.83
C GLY A 60 -0.61 -6.14 11.91
N LEU A 61 -0.43 -5.17 11.00
CA LEU A 61 -1.46 -4.76 10.04
C LEU A 61 -1.47 -5.69 8.83
N LYS A 62 -2.67 -6.10 8.42
CA LYS A 62 -2.93 -7.05 7.34
C LYS A 62 -4.18 -6.64 6.53
N PRO A 63 -4.41 -7.26 5.36
CA PRO A 63 -5.65 -7.05 4.61
C PRO A 63 -6.89 -7.28 5.49
N GLY A 64 -7.87 -6.38 5.36
CA GLY A 64 -9.09 -6.33 6.17
C GLY A 64 -8.99 -5.46 7.43
N ASP A 65 -7.79 -5.11 7.91
CA ASP A 65 -7.64 -4.10 8.96
C ASP A 65 -7.95 -2.71 8.40
N ARG A 66 -8.32 -1.76 9.27
CA ARG A 66 -8.73 -0.40 8.89
C ARG A 66 -7.78 0.66 9.42
N ILE A 67 -7.31 1.53 8.54
CA ILE A 67 -6.59 2.76 8.91
C ILE A 67 -7.60 3.86 9.18
N THR A 68 -7.41 4.64 10.24
CA THR A 68 -8.33 5.72 10.65
C THR A 68 -7.69 7.09 10.47
N GLY A 69 -8.52 8.12 10.30
CA GLY A 69 -8.13 9.49 10.04
C GLY A 69 -9.24 10.25 9.31
N ASP A 70 -9.22 11.58 9.37
CA ASP A 70 -10.32 12.44 8.91
C ASP A 70 -10.61 12.35 7.40
N ILE A 71 -9.69 11.77 6.62
CA ILE A 71 -9.82 11.60 5.17
C ILE A 71 -10.62 10.36 4.75
N PHE A 72 -10.84 9.42 5.68
CA PHE A 72 -11.58 8.19 5.42
C PHE A 72 -13.07 8.40 5.74
N LYS A 73 -13.92 7.88 4.87
CA LYS A 73 -15.38 8.06 4.99
C LYS A 73 -16.09 6.85 5.59
#